data_AF-A0A4R1XUA3-F1
#
_entry.id   AF-A0A4R1XUA3-F1
#
_cell.length_a   1.000
_cell.length_b   1.000
_cell.length_c   1.000
_cell.angle_alpha   90.00
_cell.angle_beta   90.00
_cell.angle_gamma   90.00
#
_symmetry.space_group_name_H-M   'P 1'
#
loop_
_entity.id
_entity.type
_entity.pdbx_description
1 polymer ?
#
loop_
_entity_poly.entity_id
_entity_poly.type
_entity_poly.pdbx_seq_one_letter_code
_entity_poly.pdbx_strand_id
1 'polypeptide(L)'
;MSEKLQKVLARIGLGSRRYMEEVIAAGRVSVNGQIAQVGERIEPGDELRIDGRKVQFQIEDEIRRRVLIYYKPEGEICSRNDPEQRPTVFEHLPPINNDRWVMVGRLDINSTGLLLFTNDGELANRLMHPSNEIEREYAVRVMGEVTPQLRQNMMNGVVLDDGPAKFETFTDLGGEGINRWYQVVVKEGRNREVRRIFESQGLKVSRLLRTRYGTVILPRELRTGRWVELDKSDIDNLTKVVDLKPRQGTGLYGMAKRRNERMQEKPMAARRGGYLRQQRRDQDEQVEEQTNGQQQPRPAATESGAQPQQDQQRTYRSNERNQFGGNRSNERNQFGGNRSNERNQFSGNRSNERSQFSGTRGNERSQFGGNRSTQDNEFAKDSYPKKRDEPFVQRKSSGIKKTFKKF
;
A
#
# COMPACT_ATOMS: atom_id res chain seq x y z
N MET A 1 -28.66 -10.98 1.93
CA MET A 1 -28.32 -10.86 3.37
C MET A 1 -28.14 -9.38 3.68
N SER A 2 -28.80 -8.84 4.70
CA SER A 2 -28.67 -7.42 5.06
C SER A 2 -27.32 -7.12 5.71
N GLU A 3 -26.80 -5.91 5.56
CA GLU A 3 -25.54 -5.45 6.17
C GLU A 3 -25.76 -4.18 7.01
N LYS A 4 -24.92 -3.94 8.03
CA LYS A 4 -24.96 -2.68 8.78
C LYS A 4 -24.68 -1.49 7.86
N LEU A 5 -25.52 -0.45 7.91
CA LEU A 5 -25.45 0.70 7.00
C LEU A 5 -24.09 1.40 7.02
N GLN A 6 -23.51 1.64 8.20
CA GLN A 6 -22.19 2.25 8.32
C GLN A 6 -21.05 1.40 7.71
N LYS A 7 -21.25 0.07 7.62
CA LYS A 7 -20.30 -0.83 6.95
C LYS A 7 -20.36 -0.63 5.44
N VAL A 8 -21.57 -0.58 4.88
CA VAL A 8 -21.81 -0.35 3.45
C VAL A 8 -21.28 1.01 3.02
N LEU A 9 -21.63 2.08 3.75
CA LEU A 9 -21.17 3.44 3.51
C LEU A 9 -19.64 3.57 3.56
N ALA A 10 -19.02 2.93 4.54
CA ALA A 10 -17.57 2.96 4.65
C ALA A 10 -16.90 2.17 3.52
N ARG A 11 -17.50 1.07 3.06
CA ARG A 11 -16.99 0.24 1.96
C ARG A 11 -16.96 1.02 0.65
N ILE A 12 -18.02 1.75 0.31
CA ILE A 12 -18.09 2.56 -0.92
C ILE A 12 -17.18 3.79 -0.92
N GLY A 13 -16.33 3.96 0.11
CA GLY A 13 -15.27 4.96 0.14
C GLY A 13 -15.64 6.31 0.75
N LEU A 14 -16.84 6.46 1.32
CA LEU A 14 -17.32 7.74 1.84
C LEU A 14 -16.73 8.15 3.21
N GLY A 15 -15.99 7.24 3.86
CA GLY A 15 -15.26 7.54 5.08
C GLY A 15 -15.01 6.33 5.97
N SER A 16 -14.53 6.56 7.19
CA SER A 16 -14.36 5.49 8.19
C SER A 16 -15.72 5.00 8.70
N ARG A 17 -15.78 3.80 9.29
CA ARG A 17 -17.05 3.28 9.85
C ARG A 17 -17.59 4.20 10.95
N ARG A 18 -16.71 4.71 11.82
CA ARG A 18 -17.06 5.64 12.90
C ARG A 18 -17.56 6.97 12.36
N TYR A 19 -16.87 7.53 11.38
CA TYR A 19 -17.30 8.76 10.72
C TYR A 19 -18.67 8.58 10.04
N MET A 20 -18.94 7.41 9.44
CA MET A 20 -20.27 7.12 8.89
C MET A 20 -21.35 6.98 9.96
N GLU A 21 -21.04 6.52 11.17
CA GLU A 21 -21.98 6.54 12.29
C GLU A 21 -22.33 7.98 12.71
N GLU A 22 -21.36 8.90 12.72
CA GLU A 22 -21.59 10.33 12.96
C GLU A 22 -22.49 10.95 11.87
N VAL A 23 -22.24 10.62 10.61
CA VAL A 23 -23.04 11.10 9.47
C VAL A 23 -24.48 10.57 9.52
N ILE A 24 -24.66 9.30 9.91
CA ILE A 24 -25.99 8.72 10.13
C ILE A 24 -26.69 9.41 11.31
N ALA A 25 -26.00 9.58 12.45
CA ALA A 25 -26.54 10.23 13.63
C ALA A 25 -26.97 11.69 13.36
N ALA A 26 -26.31 12.37 12.43
CA ALA A 26 -26.66 13.71 11.98
C ALA A 26 -27.90 13.76 11.06
N GLY A 27 -28.56 12.63 10.78
CA GLY A 27 -29.76 12.57 9.94
C GLY A 27 -29.50 12.81 8.45
N ARG A 28 -28.25 12.72 8.00
CA ARG A 28 -27.85 13.01 6.61
C ARG A 28 -28.03 11.85 5.65
N VAL A 29 -28.28 10.65 6.19
CA VAL A 29 -28.45 9.42 5.41
C VAL A 29 -29.91 9.00 5.45
N SER A 30 -30.47 8.61 4.29
CA SER A 30 -31.80 8.04 4.20
C SER A 30 -31.79 6.74 3.42
N VAL A 31 -32.59 5.76 3.86
CA VAL A 31 -32.83 4.49 3.18
C VAL A 31 -34.31 4.44 2.81
N ASN A 32 -34.63 4.19 1.53
CA ASN A 32 -36.01 4.15 1.01
C ASN A 32 -36.84 5.39 1.36
N GLY A 33 -36.19 6.56 1.42
CA GLY A 33 -36.83 7.84 1.74
C GLY A 33 -37.02 8.12 3.24
N GLN A 34 -36.63 7.21 4.13
CA GLN A 34 -36.67 7.42 5.59
C GLN A 34 -35.28 7.73 6.14
N ILE A 35 -35.18 8.68 7.09
CA ILE A 35 -33.90 9.02 7.73
C ILE A 35 -33.41 7.81 8.53
N ALA A 36 -32.18 7.38 8.26
CA ALA A 36 -31.61 6.20 8.86
C ALA A 36 -31.11 6.45 10.29
N GLN A 37 -31.11 5.41 11.12
CA GLN A 37 -30.57 5.43 12.48
C GLN A 37 -29.27 4.65 12.61
N VAL A 38 -28.46 4.99 13.62
CA VAL A 38 -27.19 4.29 13.88
C VAL A 38 -27.48 2.84 14.24
N GLY A 39 -26.87 1.91 13.50
CA GLY A 39 -27.05 0.47 13.68
C GLY A 39 -28.07 -0.16 12.73
N GLU A 40 -28.78 0.65 11.95
CA GLU A 40 -29.69 0.18 10.92
C GLU A 40 -28.97 -0.68 9.86
N ARG A 41 -29.74 -1.56 9.22
CA ARG A 41 -29.25 -2.49 8.22
C ARG A 41 -29.89 -2.16 6.87
N ILE A 42 -29.14 -2.42 5.81
CA ILE A 42 -29.55 -2.19 4.43
C ILE A 42 -29.50 -3.48 3.62
N GLU A 43 -30.44 -3.64 2.71
CA GLU A 43 -30.58 -4.76 1.77
C GLU A 43 -30.16 -4.36 0.34
N PRO A 44 -29.74 -5.31 -0.52
CA PRO A 44 -29.30 -5.00 -1.89
C PRO A 44 -30.31 -4.22 -2.76
N GLY A 45 -31.60 -4.31 -2.47
CA GLY A 45 -32.65 -3.62 -3.23
C GLY A 45 -32.99 -2.21 -2.75
N ASP A 46 -32.43 -1.79 -1.60
CA ASP A 46 -32.82 -0.52 -0.97
C ASP A 46 -32.23 0.69 -1.71
N GLU A 47 -32.98 1.79 -1.68
CA GLU A 47 -32.50 3.07 -2.17
C GLU A 47 -31.76 3.83 -1.07
N LEU A 48 -30.42 3.91 -1.20
CA LEU A 48 -29.57 4.69 -0.32
C LEU A 48 -29.38 6.12 -0.84
N ARG A 49 -29.59 7.13 0.02
CA ARG A 49 -29.24 8.53 -0.27
C ARG A 49 -28.45 9.16 0.86
N ILE A 50 -27.60 10.12 0.50
CA ILE A 50 -26.85 10.95 1.44
C ILE A 50 -27.00 12.40 0.98
N ASP A 51 -27.41 13.29 1.89
CA ASP A 51 -27.75 14.68 1.57
C ASP A 51 -28.69 14.80 0.35
N GLY A 52 -29.66 13.88 0.26
CA GLY A 52 -30.62 13.78 -0.84
C GLY A 52 -30.12 13.16 -2.15
N ARG A 53 -28.80 12.92 -2.30
CA ARG A 53 -28.20 12.33 -3.50
C ARG A 53 -28.21 10.81 -3.42
N LYS A 54 -28.68 10.15 -4.48
CA LYS A 54 -28.68 8.68 -4.58
C LYS A 54 -27.25 8.16 -4.68
N VAL A 55 -26.96 7.14 -3.86
CA VAL A 55 -25.66 6.49 -3.77
C VAL A 55 -25.80 5.06 -4.21
N GLN A 56 -25.02 4.65 -5.21
CA GLN A 56 -24.96 3.26 -5.63
C GLN A 56 -24.12 2.46 -4.63
N PHE A 57 -24.59 1.28 -4.25
CA PHE A 57 -23.84 0.33 -3.46
C PHE A 57 -24.06 -1.09 -3.99
N GLN A 58 -23.11 -1.97 -3.68
CA GLN A 58 -23.21 -3.40 -3.92
C GLN A 58 -23.02 -4.11 -2.58
N ILE A 59 -23.61 -5.29 -2.43
CA ILE A 59 -23.41 -6.13 -1.24
C ILE A 59 -22.06 -6.84 -1.35
N GLU A 60 -21.42 -7.07 -0.21
CA GLU A 60 -20.01 -7.52 -0.16
C GLU A 60 -19.72 -8.77 -0.99
N ASP A 61 -20.64 -9.73 -0.99
CA ASP A 61 -20.45 -11.03 -1.62
C ASP A 61 -20.39 -10.95 -3.16
N GLU A 62 -20.91 -9.88 -3.75
CA GLU A 62 -20.87 -9.61 -5.19
C GLU A 62 -19.60 -8.85 -5.60
N ILE A 63 -18.90 -8.24 -4.63
CA ILE A 63 -17.72 -7.44 -4.90
C ILE A 63 -16.50 -8.35 -5.00
N ARG A 64 -15.79 -8.20 -6.11
CA ARG A 64 -14.49 -8.83 -6.36
C ARG A 64 -13.53 -8.52 -5.21
N ARG A 65 -12.95 -9.58 -4.63
CA ARG A 65 -11.86 -9.43 -3.66
C ARG A 65 -10.56 -9.09 -4.39
N ARG A 66 -9.86 -8.07 -3.90
CA ARG A 66 -8.59 -7.58 -4.40
C ARG A 66 -7.63 -7.42 -3.25
N VAL A 67 -6.38 -7.82 -3.44
CA VAL A 67 -5.34 -7.70 -2.42
C VAL A 67 -4.06 -7.17 -3.07
N LEU A 68 -3.46 -6.14 -2.48
CA LEU A 68 -2.16 -5.61 -2.89
C LEU A 68 -1.08 -6.03 -1.89
N ILE A 69 0.08 -6.38 -2.41
CA ILE A 69 1.34 -6.29 -1.68
C ILE A 69 1.88 -4.89 -1.92
N TYR A 70 2.13 -4.14 -0.86
CA TYR A 70 2.88 -2.89 -0.90
C TYR A 70 4.23 -3.07 -0.21
N TYR A 71 5.31 -2.68 -0.86
CA TYR A 71 6.61 -2.59 -0.21
C TYR A 71 6.74 -1.21 0.45
N LYS A 72 6.29 -1.12 1.71
CA LYS A 72 6.35 0.10 2.50
C LYS A 72 7.80 0.59 2.69
N PRO A 73 8.12 1.85 2.31
CA PRO A 73 9.40 2.49 2.64
C PRO A 73 9.44 3.00 4.09
N GLU A 74 10.61 3.41 4.55
CA GLU A 74 10.74 4.20 5.78
C GLU A 74 10.15 5.61 5.57
N GLY A 75 9.70 6.26 6.63
CA GLY A 75 9.15 7.62 6.59
C GLY A 75 7.65 7.70 6.33
N GLU A 76 7.03 6.67 5.74
CA GLU A 76 5.57 6.63 5.58
C GLU A 76 4.87 6.12 6.84
N ILE A 77 3.73 6.73 7.17
CA ILE A 77 2.90 6.32 8.30
C ILE A 77 1.72 5.44 7.86
N CYS A 78 1.35 4.49 8.72
CA CYS A 78 0.14 3.66 8.55
C CYS A 78 -1.10 4.36 9.13
N SER A 79 -1.49 5.50 8.54
CA SER A 79 -2.73 6.21 8.84
C SER A 79 -3.38 6.73 7.56
N ARG A 80 -4.71 6.90 7.56
CA ARG A 80 -5.46 7.53 6.46
C ARG A 80 -5.45 9.04 6.54
N ASN A 81 -5.37 9.57 7.75
CA ASN A 81 -5.34 11.00 8.01
C ASN A 81 -4.28 11.24 9.09
N ASP A 82 -3.29 12.06 8.77
CA ASP A 82 -2.26 12.46 9.71
C ASP A 82 -2.46 13.93 10.09
N PRO A 83 -2.62 14.25 11.39
CA PRO A 83 -2.68 15.64 11.82
C PRO A 83 -1.42 16.44 11.47
N GLU A 84 -0.26 15.76 11.42
CA GLU A 84 1.05 16.36 11.08
C GLU A 84 1.35 16.36 9.57
N GLN A 85 0.43 15.87 8.73
CA GLN A 85 0.56 15.82 7.27
C GLN A 85 1.82 15.11 6.77
N ARG A 86 2.27 14.07 7.48
CA ARG A 86 3.37 13.22 7.04
C ARG A 86 2.92 12.30 5.89
N PRO A 87 3.84 11.85 5.02
CA PRO A 87 3.54 10.91 3.95
C PRO A 87 2.85 9.65 4.48
N THR A 88 1.76 9.26 3.84
CA THR A 88 0.95 8.10 4.22
C THR A 88 1.12 6.94 3.24
N VAL A 89 0.94 5.72 3.74
CA VAL A 89 0.95 4.50 2.91
C VAL A 89 -0.17 4.43 1.86
N PHE A 90 -1.12 5.39 1.86
CA PHE A 90 -2.25 5.42 0.93
C PHE A 90 -2.00 6.28 -0.31
N GLU A 91 -1.03 7.20 -0.28
CA GLU A 91 -0.79 8.19 -1.34
C GLU A 91 -0.44 7.55 -2.69
N HIS A 92 0.32 6.45 -2.67
CA HIS A 92 0.86 5.81 -3.87
C HIS A 92 0.05 4.58 -4.34
N LEU A 93 -1.12 4.34 -3.74
CA LEU A 93 -1.98 3.19 -4.08
C LEU A 93 -2.86 3.48 -5.31
N PRO A 94 -3.24 2.46 -6.09
CA PRO A 94 -4.10 2.66 -7.24
C PRO A 94 -5.50 3.08 -6.77
N PRO A 95 -6.17 4.03 -7.42
CA PRO A 95 -7.55 4.36 -7.10
C PRO A 95 -8.47 3.17 -7.42
N ILE A 96 -9.54 3.02 -6.65
CA ILE A 96 -10.58 2.02 -6.90
C ILE A 96 -11.95 2.70 -6.87
N ASN A 97 -12.77 2.43 -7.89
CA ASN A 97 -14.06 3.08 -8.05
C ASN A 97 -15.07 2.47 -7.08
N ASN A 98 -15.83 3.33 -6.38
CA ASN A 98 -16.88 2.94 -5.44
C ASN A 98 -16.43 1.91 -4.38
N ASP A 99 -15.16 1.96 -3.99
CA ASP A 99 -14.56 1.05 -3.03
C ASP A 99 -13.37 1.74 -2.35
N ARG A 100 -12.71 1.10 -1.38
CA ARG A 100 -11.50 1.63 -0.75
C ARG A 100 -10.50 0.55 -0.31
N TRP A 101 -9.22 0.93 -0.24
CA TRP A 101 -8.19 0.06 0.33
C TRP A 101 -8.21 0.02 1.86
N VAL A 102 -8.29 -1.17 2.44
CA VAL A 102 -8.13 -1.40 3.88
C VAL A 102 -6.74 -2.00 4.10
N MET A 103 -5.91 -1.34 4.91
CA MET A 103 -4.60 -1.87 5.30
C MET A 103 -4.75 -3.05 6.26
N VAL A 104 -3.91 -4.08 6.09
CA VAL A 104 -3.86 -5.25 6.97
C VAL A 104 -2.68 -5.07 7.94
N GLY A 105 -3.03 -4.71 9.17
CA GLY A 105 -2.07 -4.38 10.22
C GLY A 105 -1.40 -3.04 9.97
N ARG A 106 -0.35 -2.77 10.76
CA ARG A 106 0.46 -1.56 10.66
C ARG A 106 1.94 -1.93 10.69
N LEU A 107 2.77 -1.03 10.17
CA LEU A 107 4.21 -1.02 10.34
C LEU A 107 4.60 0.35 10.91
N ASP A 108 5.60 0.38 11.77
CA ASP A 108 6.12 1.64 12.29
C ASP A 108 6.69 2.51 11.16
N ILE A 109 6.79 3.81 11.41
CA ILE A 109 7.35 4.77 10.45
C ILE A 109 8.78 4.39 10.01
N ASN A 110 9.59 3.86 10.93
CA ASN A 110 10.98 3.41 10.71
C ASN A 110 11.09 1.92 10.34
N SER A 111 9.97 1.26 10.03
CA SER A 111 9.96 -0.14 9.63
C SER A 111 9.55 -0.24 8.16
N THR A 112 10.19 -1.18 7.46
CA THR A 112 10.00 -1.39 6.02
C THR A 112 9.37 -2.75 5.73
N GLY A 113 8.95 -2.95 4.49
CA GLY A 113 8.64 -4.28 3.97
C GLY A 113 7.19 -4.44 3.59
N LEU A 114 6.77 -5.71 3.56
CA LEU A 114 5.47 -6.11 3.08
C LEU A 114 4.35 -5.52 3.95
N LEU A 115 3.45 -4.78 3.34
CA LEU A 115 2.18 -4.36 3.91
C LEU A 115 1.06 -4.76 2.94
N LEU A 116 0.07 -5.50 3.43
CA LEU A 116 -1.06 -5.90 2.59
C LEU A 116 -2.15 -4.83 2.64
N PHE A 117 -2.80 -4.62 1.50
CA PHE A 117 -4.06 -3.87 1.40
C PHE A 117 -5.11 -4.74 0.75
N THR A 118 -6.36 -4.62 1.17
CA THR A 118 -7.49 -5.35 0.58
C THR A 118 -8.72 -4.46 0.53
N ASN A 119 -9.60 -4.65 -0.44
CA ASN A 119 -10.91 -4.00 -0.43
C ASN A 119 -11.95 -4.76 0.43
N ASP A 120 -11.62 -5.99 0.84
CA ASP A 120 -12.43 -6.81 1.73
C ASP A 120 -12.05 -6.57 3.20
N GLY A 121 -12.93 -5.87 3.92
CA GLY A 121 -12.73 -5.56 5.34
C GLY A 121 -12.84 -6.75 6.27
N GLU A 122 -13.57 -7.81 5.90
CA GLU A 122 -13.65 -9.06 6.67
C GLU A 122 -12.34 -9.83 6.60
N LEU A 123 -11.75 -9.95 5.39
CA LEU A 123 -10.42 -10.52 5.21
C LEU A 123 -9.38 -9.75 6.02
N ALA A 124 -9.39 -8.42 5.95
CA ALA A 124 -8.47 -7.58 6.72
C ALA A 124 -8.60 -7.84 8.23
N ASN A 125 -9.83 -7.86 8.73
CA ASN A 125 -10.12 -8.11 10.14
C ASN A 125 -9.60 -9.48 10.59
N ARG A 126 -9.90 -10.54 9.84
CA ARG A 126 -9.43 -11.88 10.19
C ARG A 126 -7.91 -12.01 10.12
N LEU A 127 -7.25 -11.45 9.11
CA LEU A 127 -5.80 -11.47 9.03
C LEU A 127 -5.10 -10.70 10.17
N MET A 128 -5.78 -9.71 10.76
CA MET A 128 -5.26 -8.93 11.89
C MET A 128 -5.62 -9.52 13.26
N HIS A 129 -6.68 -10.30 13.35
CA HIS A 129 -7.20 -10.76 14.64
C HIS A 129 -6.22 -11.73 15.32
N PRO A 130 -5.83 -11.49 16.59
CA PRO A 130 -4.83 -12.32 17.28
C PRO A 130 -5.18 -13.81 17.35
N SER A 131 -6.48 -14.16 17.43
CA SER A 131 -6.94 -15.55 17.50
C SER A 131 -6.54 -16.43 16.31
N ASN A 132 -6.23 -15.80 15.17
CA ASN A 132 -5.89 -16.54 13.96
C ASN A 132 -4.38 -16.79 13.84
N GLU A 133 -3.58 -16.28 14.80
CA GLU A 133 -2.14 -16.53 14.92
C GLU A 133 -1.35 -16.42 13.60
N ILE A 134 -1.74 -15.46 12.76
CA ILE A 134 -1.13 -15.31 11.44
C ILE A 134 0.33 -14.93 11.59
N GLU A 135 1.20 -15.80 11.09
CA GLU A 135 2.64 -15.60 11.14
C GLU A 135 3.08 -14.35 10.37
N ARG A 136 4.04 -13.64 10.97
CA ARG A 136 4.72 -12.49 10.38
C ARG A 136 6.21 -12.73 10.51
N GLU A 137 6.89 -12.66 9.38
CA GLU A 137 8.33 -12.89 9.32
C GLU A 137 9.06 -11.58 9.09
N TYR A 138 10.16 -11.41 9.81
CA TYR A 138 10.99 -10.22 9.75
C TYR A 138 12.45 -10.60 9.53
N ALA A 139 13.10 -9.88 8.61
CA ALA A 139 14.55 -9.76 8.58
C ALA A 139 14.96 -8.56 9.45
N VAL A 140 15.80 -8.82 10.44
CA VAL A 140 16.17 -7.88 11.50
C VAL A 140 17.67 -7.69 11.49
N ARG A 141 18.15 -6.45 11.37
CA ARG A 141 19.57 -6.15 11.52
C ARG A 141 19.84 -5.65 12.93
N VAL A 142 20.60 -6.41 13.69
CA VAL A 142 20.92 -6.16 15.09
C VAL A 142 22.36 -5.69 15.21
N MET A 143 22.60 -4.72 16.10
CA MET A 143 23.93 -4.28 16.48
C MET A 143 24.42 -5.15 17.66
N GLY A 144 25.53 -5.86 17.46
CA GLY A 144 26.07 -6.86 18.37
C GLY A 144 25.81 -8.29 17.87
N GLU A 145 26.29 -9.26 18.65
CA GLU A 145 26.12 -10.68 18.36
C GLU A 145 25.04 -11.28 19.27
N VAL A 146 24.13 -12.06 18.68
CA VAL A 146 23.16 -12.86 19.44
C VAL A 146 23.84 -14.17 19.85
N THR A 147 24.21 -14.27 21.12
CA THR A 147 24.76 -15.53 21.65
C THR A 147 23.68 -16.62 21.67
N PRO A 148 24.06 -17.92 21.66
CA PRO A 148 23.10 -19.02 21.76
C PRO A 148 22.17 -18.91 22.97
N GLN A 149 22.65 -18.38 24.09
CA GLN A 149 21.83 -18.17 25.28
C GLN A 149 20.75 -17.11 25.07
N LEU A 150 21.10 -15.95 24.48
CA LEU A 150 20.12 -14.89 24.20
C LEU A 150 19.07 -15.37 23.21
N ARG A 151 19.48 -16.13 22.19
CA ARG A 151 18.55 -16.78 21.24
C ARG A 151 17.56 -17.68 21.98
N GLN A 152 18.04 -18.54 22.87
CA GLN A 152 17.18 -19.45 23.63
C GLN A 152 16.19 -18.70 24.52
N ASN A 153 16.63 -17.61 25.18
CA ASN A 153 15.76 -16.76 25.98
C ASN A 153 14.61 -16.18 25.12
N MET A 154 14.92 -15.61 23.96
CA MET A 154 13.92 -15.01 23.07
C MET A 154 12.96 -16.04 22.46
N MET A 155 13.39 -17.30 22.30
CA MET A 155 12.53 -18.39 21.84
C MET A 155 11.65 -19.00 22.95
N ASN A 156 12.18 -19.11 24.17
CA ASN A 156 11.43 -19.58 25.34
C ASN A 156 10.41 -18.54 25.83
N GLY A 157 10.73 -17.26 25.63
CA GLY A 157 9.89 -16.13 25.95
C GLY A 157 10.54 -15.18 26.94
N VAL A 158 10.28 -13.90 26.73
CA VAL A 158 10.76 -12.78 27.54
C VAL A 158 9.56 -12.00 28.10
N VAL A 159 9.74 -11.40 29.27
CA VAL A 159 8.70 -10.56 29.87
C VAL A 159 8.85 -9.14 29.34
N LEU A 160 7.80 -8.61 28.72
CA LEU A 160 7.69 -7.22 28.30
C LEU A 160 6.62 -6.51 29.16
N ASP A 161 6.54 -5.18 29.07
CA ASP A 161 5.63 -4.35 29.89
C ASP A 161 4.14 -4.74 29.73
N ASP A 162 3.75 -5.21 28.55
CA ASP A 162 2.39 -5.62 28.19
C ASP A 162 2.21 -7.16 28.21
N GLY A 163 3.14 -7.90 28.84
CA GLY A 163 3.08 -9.36 29.02
C GLY A 163 4.19 -10.15 28.31
N PRO A 164 4.19 -11.50 28.42
CA PRO A 164 5.20 -12.36 27.82
C PRO A 164 5.16 -12.28 26.28
N ALA A 165 6.31 -12.40 25.62
CA ALA A 165 6.45 -12.44 24.17
C ALA A 165 7.61 -13.36 23.76
N LYS A 166 7.55 -13.97 22.57
CA LYS A 166 8.59 -14.87 22.08
C LYS A 166 8.67 -14.89 20.55
N PHE A 167 9.80 -15.36 20.04
CA PHE A 167 9.90 -15.76 18.63
C PHE A 167 9.51 -17.22 18.45
N GLU A 168 8.72 -17.50 17.40
CA GLU A 168 8.41 -18.87 17.00
C GLU A 168 9.58 -19.52 16.27
N THR A 169 10.26 -18.74 15.43
CA THR A 169 11.49 -19.17 14.76
C THR A 169 12.53 -18.08 14.81
N PHE A 170 13.80 -18.49 14.83
CA PHE A 170 14.95 -17.60 14.88
C PHE A 170 16.09 -18.23 14.09
N THR A 171 16.56 -17.55 13.04
CA THR A 171 17.60 -18.04 12.13
C THR A 171 18.64 -16.94 11.90
N ASP A 172 19.94 -17.27 11.99
CA ASP A 172 21.03 -16.37 11.61
C ASP A 172 21.18 -16.35 10.08
N LEU A 173 21.14 -15.16 9.49
CA LEU A 173 21.36 -14.93 8.05
C LEU A 173 22.79 -14.46 7.75
N GLY A 174 23.63 -14.34 8.77
CA GLY A 174 25.00 -13.84 8.68
C GLY A 174 25.08 -12.32 8.82
N GLY A 175 26.26 -11.77 8.54
CA GLY A 175 26.53 -10.34 8.63
C GLY A 175 28.01 -10.03 8.64
N GLU A 176 28.32 -8.74 8.59
CA GLU A 176 29.70 -8.23 8.57
C GLU A 176 29.93 -7.29 9.75
N GLY A 177 31.07 -7.45 10.41
CA GLY A 177 31.46 -6.64 11.57
C GLY A 177 30.47 -6.75 12.73
N ILE A 178 30.10 -5.60 13.31
CA ILE A 178 29.20 -5.54 14.46
C ILE A 178 27.72 -5.72 14.13
N ASN A 179 27.34 -5.79 12.84
CA ASN A 179 25.94 -5.87 12.44
C ASN A 179 25.63 -7.26 11.87
N ARG A 180 24.66 -7.94 12.47
CA ARG A 180 24.19 -9.25 12.00
C ARG A 180 22.72 -9.23 11.64
N TRP A 181 22.36 -10.06 10.67
CA TRP A 181 20.98 -10.22 10.20
C TRP A 181 20.39 -11.50 10.76
N TYR A 182 19.17 -11.40 11.26
CA TYR A 182 18.40 -12.52 11.76
C TYR A 182 17.04 -12.55 11.09
N GLN A 183 16.55 -13.74 10.77
CA GLN A 183 15.18 -13.97 10.37
C GLN A 183 14.40 -14.46 11.59
N VAL A 184 13.30 -13.78 11.90
CA VAL A 184 12.45 -14.13 13.05
C VAL A 184 10.99 -14.18 12.64
N VAL A 185 10.22 -15.05 13.29
CA VAL A 185 8.77 -15.16 13.08
C VAL A 185 8.04 -14.91 14.40
N VAL A 186 6.97 -14.10 14.32
CA VAL A 186 6.01 -13.86 15.41
C VAL A 186 4.59 -14.14 14.92
N LYS A 187 3.69 -14.56 15.82
CA LYS A 187 2.28 -14.82 15.52
C LYS A 187 1.34 -13.70 15.97
N GLU A 188 1.81 -12.85 16.87
CA GLU A 188 1.12 -11.63 17.28
C GLU A 188 1.70 -10.40 16.56
N GLY A 189 1.13 -9.24 16.86
CA GLY A 189 1.48 -7.96 16.25
C GLY A 189 1.35 -6.82 17.26
N ARG A 190 1.86 -7.05 18.48
CA ARG A 190 1.87 -6.01 19.53
C ARG A 190 2.75 -4.85 19.10
N ASN A 191 2.54 -3.68 19.71
CA ASN A 191 3.29 -2.49 19.35
C ASN A 191 4.80 -2.77 19.49
N ARG A 192 5.56 -2.57 18.41
CA ARG A 192 7.03 -2.72 18.37
C ARG A 192 7.57 -4.05 18.93
N GLU A 193 6.78 -5.11 18.89
CA GLU A 193 7.05 -6.38 19.59
C GLU A 193 8.44 -6.95 19.29
N VAL A 194 8.79 -7.11 18.00
CA VAL A 194 10.12 -7.62 17.59
C VAL A 194 11.26 -6.81 18.19
N ARG A 195 11.15 -5.46 18.17
CA ARG A 195 12.19 -4.59 18.71
C ARG A 195 12.32 -4.75 20.22
N ARG A 196 11.19 -4.82 20.93
CA ARG A 196 11.15 -4.98 22.38
C ARG A 196 11.71 -6.33 22.84
N ILE A 197 11.48 -7.40 22.09
CA ILE A 197 12.09 -8.71 22.38
C ILE A 197 13.62 -8.61 22.32
N PHE A 198 14.19 -8.01 21.27
CA PHE A 198 15.65 -7.80 21.20
C PHE A 198 16.17 -6.84 22.28
N GLU A 199 15.46 -5.74 22.52
CA GLU A 199 15.83 -4.73 23.54
C GLU A 199 15.84 -5.32 24.95
N SER A 200 14.94 -6.28 25.26
CA SER A 200 14.93 -7.01 26.53
C SER A 200 16.22 -7.80 26.80
N GLN A 201 16.97 -8.13 25.74
CA GLN A 201 18.25 -8.82 25.80
C GLN A 201 19.44 -7.86 25.67
N GLY A 202 19.20 -6.54 25.76
CA GLY A 202 20.24 -5.51 25.62
C GLY A 202 20.69 -5.25 24.18
N LEU A 203 19.97 -5.77 23.18
CA LEU A 203 20.34 -5.68 21.77
C LEU A 203 19.55 -4.57 21.06
N LYS A 204 20.23 -3.80 20.20
CA LYS A 204 19.61 -2.72 19.43
C LYS A 204 19.27 -3.15 18.01
N VAL A 205 18.03 -2.93 17.59
CA VAL A 205 17.57 -3.18 16.22
C VAL A 205 17.80 -1.95 15.35
N SER A 206 18.74 -2.06 14.40
CA SER A 206 19.08 -0.99 13.47
C SER A 206 18.17 -0.95 12.23
N ARG A 207 17.73 -2.12 11.71
CA ARG A 207 16.79 -2.23 10.60
C ARG A 207 15.79 -3.34 10.84
N LEU A 208 14.56 -3.11 10.39
CA LEU A 208 13.47 -4.08 10.48
C LEU A 208 12.70 -4.09 9.15
N LEU A 209 12.69 -5.26 8.52
CA LEU A 209 12.04 -5.51 7.24
C LEU A 209 11.07 -6.66 7.38
N ARG A 210 9.76 -6.44 7.17
CA ARG A 210 8.80 -7.53 7.10
C ARG A 210 8.89 -8.24 5.75
N THR A 211 9.31 -9.49 5.74
CA THR A 211 9.55 -10.29 4.52
C THR A 211 8.34 -11.16 4.16
N ARG A 212 7.50 -11.53 5.12
CA ARG A 212 6.32 -12.39 4.90
C ARG A 212 5.17 -12.04 5.83
N TYR A 213 3.94 -12.22 5.36
CA TYR A 213 2.72 -12.15 6.15
C TYR A 213 1.78 -13.29 5.74
N GLY A 214 1.55 -14.24 6.65
CA GLY A 214 0.83 -15.47 6.35
C GLY A 214 1.51 -16.23 5.20
N THR A 215 0.73 -16.51 4.15
CA THR A 215 1.19 -17.19 2.92
C THR A 215 1.88 -16.26 1.92
N VAL A 216 1.83 -14.94 2.13
CA VAL A 216 2.32 -13.97 1.15
C VAL A 216 3.73 -13.52 1.50
N ILE A 217 4.64 -13.70 0.56
CA ILE A 217 6.06 -13.33 0.66
C ILE A 217 6.29 -12.04 -0.13
N LEU A 218 7.17 -11.17 0.35
CA LEU A 218 7.59 -9.97 -0.34
C LEU A 218 8.34 -10.36 -1.64
N PRO A 219 7.82 -10.01 -2.84
CA PRO A 219 8.49 -10.36 -4.09
C PRO A 219 9.84 -9.65 -4.19
N ARG A 220 10.88 -10.37 -4.62
CA ARG A 220 12.25 -9.84 -4.69
C ARG A 220 12.39 -8.70 -5.70
N GLU A 221 11.58 -8.74 -6.76
CA GLU A 221 11.57 -7.78 -7.85
C GLU A 221 10.78 -6.52 -7.52
N LEU A 222 9.95 -6.55 -6.45
CA LEU A 222 9.19 -5.40 -6.01
C LEU A 222 10.12 -4.39 -5.34
N ARG A 223 10.11 -3.15 -5.83
CA ARG A 223 10.90 -2.05 -5.26
C ARG A 223 10.13 -1.36 -4.14
N THR A 224 10.86 -0.73 -3.21
CA THR A 224 10.28 0.11 -2.16
C THR A 224 9.36 1.20 -2.74
N GLY A 225 8.26 1.49 -2.06
CA GLY A 225 7.23 2.43 -2.51
C GLY A 225 6.38 1.93 -3.68
N ARG A 226 6.55 0.68 -4.13
CA ARG A 226 5.74 0.07 -5.19
C ARG A 226 4.83 -1.00 -4.63
N TRP A 227 3.76 -1.26 -5.37
CA TRP A 227 2.81 -2.33 -5.08
C TRP A 227 2.64 -3.26 -6.27
N VAL A 228 2.16 -4.46 -5.98
CA VAL A 228 1.66 -5.44 -6.94
C VAL A 228 0.34 -6.02 -6.43
N GLU A 229 -0.59 -6.29 -7.33
CA GLU A 229 -1.86 -6.95 -6.99
C GLU A 229 -1.70 -8.47 -7.05
N LEU A 230 -2.20 -9.17 -6.04
CA LEU A 230 -2.17 -10.62 -5.94
C LEU A 230 -3.08 -11.27 -6.99
N ASP A 231 -2.67 -12.46 -7.43
CA ASP A 231 -3.51 -13.28 -8.29
C ASP A 231 -4.61 -14.00 -7.50
N LYS A 232 -5.46 -14.74 -8.22
CA LYS A 232 -6.57 -15.45 -7.59
C LYS A 232 -6.08 -16.53 -6.62
N SER A 233 -5.01 -17.25 -6.98
CA SER A 233 -4.52 -18.37 -6.18
C SER A 233 -3.94 -17.90 -4.84
N ASP A 234 -3.20 -16.79 -4.84
CA ASP A 234 -2.63 -16.19 -3.64
C ASP A 234 -3.71 -15.67 -2.70
N ILE A 235 -4.75 -15.04 -3.27
CA ILE A 235 -5.90 -14.58 -2.48
C ILE A 235 -6.68 -15.77 -1.92
N ASP A 236 -6.90 -16.82 -2.70
CA ASP A 236 -7.60 -18.02 -2.23
C ASP A 236 -6.81 -18.68 -1.07
N ASN A 237 -5.49 -18.76 -1.18
CA ASN A 237 -4.61 -19.25 -0.11
C ASN A 237 -4.76 -18.40 1.16
N LEU A 238 -4.74 -17.07 1.05
CA LEU A 238 -4.98 -16.17 2.19
C LEU A 238 -6.36 -16.39 2.81
N THR A 239 -7.40 -16.52 2.00
CA THR A 239 -8.77 -16.72 2.51
C THR A 239 -8.95 -18.07 3.20
N LYS A 240 -8.27 -19.11 2.69
CA LYS A 240 -8.28 -20.45 3.28
C LYS A 240 -7.64 -20.47 4.67
N VAL A 241 -6.55 -19.72 4.88
CA VAL A 241 -5.88 -19.62 6.19
C VAL A 241 -6.79 -19.01 7.27
N VAL A 242 -7.78 -18.22 6.88
CA VAL A 242 -8.72 -17.55 7.81
C VAL A 242 -10.16 -18.04 7.66
N ASP A 243 -10.38 -19.22 7.08
CA ASP A 243 -11.69 -19.85 6.88
C ASP A 243 -12.74 -18.91 6.24
N LEU A 244 -12.31 -18.08 5.30
CA LEU A 244 -13.16 -17.17 4.57
C LEU A 244 -13.57 -17.77 3.22
N LYS A 245 -14.84 -17.63 2.86
CA LYS A 245 -15.35 -18.15 1.59
C LYS A 245 -14.65 -17.46 0.40
N PRO A 246 -14.22 -18.21 -0.61
CA PRO A 246 -13.70 -17.62 -1.84
C PRO A 246 -14.83 -16.86 -2.56
N ARG A 247 -14.47 -15.79 -3.27
CA ARG A 247 -15.41 -15.00 -4.09
C ARG A 247 -15.13 -15.20 -5.57
N GLN A 248 -16.18 -15.18 -6.38
CA GLN A 248 -16.03 -15.28 -7.83
C GLN A 248 -15.34 -14.04 -8.40
N GLY A 249 -14.59 -14.26 -9.48
CA GLY A 249 -13.90 -13.20 -10.18
C GLY A 249 -12.72 -12.57 -9.42
N THR A 250 -12.28 -13.05 -8.26
CA THR A 250 -11.17 -12.52 -7.43
C THR A 250 -9.80 -12.48 -8.15
N GLY A 251 -8.91 -11.53 -7.78
CA GLY A 251 -7.49 -11.47 -8.25
C GLY A 251 -7.19 -10.40 -9.30
N LEU A 252 -6.19 -10.61 -10.16
CA LEU A 252 -5.90 -9.75 -11.32
C LEU A 252 -6.99 -9.85 -12.40
N TYR A 253 -7.31 -8.72 -13.07
CA TYR A 253 -8.30 -8.68 -14.16
C TYR A 253 -7.86 -7.91 -15.39
N GLY A 254 -8.64 -8.07 -16.47
CA GLY A 254 -8.48 -7.30 -17.70
C GLY A 254 -7.07 -7.40 -18.27
N MET A 255 -6.50 -6.25 -18.61
CA MET A 255 -5.15 -6.16 -19.16
C MET A 255 -4.06 -6.54 -18.15
N ALA A 256 -4.29 -6.35 -16.85
CA ALA A 256 -3.33 -6.71 -15.80
C ALA A 256 -3.19 -8.24 -15.68
N LYS A 257 -4.31 -8.97 -15.74
CA LYS A 257 -4.30 -10.45 -15.83
C LYS A 257 -3.58 -10.92 -17.08
N ARG A 258 -3.96 -10.40 -18.26
CA ARG A 258 -3.35 -10.77 -19.55
C ARG A 258 -1.87 -10.47 -19.61
N ARG A 259 -1.41 -9.36 -19.00
CA ARG A 259 0.01 -9.02 -18.92
C ARG A 259 0.78 -10.02 -18.06
N ASN A 260 0.21 -10.42 -16.93
CA ASN A 260 0.85 -11.39 -16.04
C ASN A 260 0.90 -12.79 -16.68
N GLU A 261 -0.20 -13.23 -17.29
CA GLU A 261 -0.29 -14.47 -18.08
C GLU A 261 0.75 -14.49 -19.21
N ARG A 262 0.87 -13.40 -19.99
CA ARG A 262 1.91 -13.28 -21.04
C ARG A 262 3.34 -13.34 -20.51
N MET A 263 3.59 -12.73 -19.34
CA MET A 263 4.91 -12.78 -18.70
C MET A 263 5.26 -14.19 -18.20
N GLN A 264 4.26 -14.96 -17.75
CA GLN A 264 4.44 -16.37 -17.35
C GLN A 264 4.59 -17.30 -18.55
N GLU A 265 3.80 -17.12 -19.61
CA GLU A 265 3.86 -17.94 -20.84
C GLU A 265 5.12 -17.67 -21.67
N LYS A 266 5.59 -16.43 -21.68
CA LYS A 266 6.80 -16.00 -22.39
C LYS A 266 7.68 -15.19 -21.45
N PRO A 267 8.38 -15.84 -20.50
CA PRO A 267 9.38 -15.15 -19.71
C PRO A 267 10.38 -14.53 -20.69
N MET A 268 10.50 -13.20 -20.64
CA MET A 268 11.47 -12.48 -21.48
C MET A 268 12.82 -13.17 -21.26
N ALA A 269 13.46 -13.63 -22.34
CA ALA A 269 14.77 -14.22 -22.25
C ALA A 269 15.66 -13.23 -21.48
N ALA A 270 16.16 -13.65 -20.30
CA ALA A 270 17.12 -12.87 -19.55
C ALA A 270 18.19 -12.45 -20.56
N ARG A 271 18.39 -11.14 -20.76
CA ARG A 271 19.35 -10.64 -21.75
C ARG A 271 20.69 -11.31 -21.47
N ARG A 272 21.04 -12.30 -22.29
CA ARG A 272 22.29 -13.08 -22.21
C ARG A 272 23.47 -12.26 -22.77
N GLY A 273 23.48 -10.96 -22.48
CA GLY A 273 24.22 -9.95 -23.25
C GLY A 273 25.03 -8.96 -22.43
N GLY A 274 25.20 -9.19 -21.13
CA GLY A 274 26.22 -8.49 -20.34
C GLY A 274 27.59 -9.14 -20.52
N TYR A 275 27.69 -10.43 -20.16
CA TYR A 275 28.95 -11.17 -20.16
C TYR A 275 29.52 -11.50 -21.56
N LEU A 276 28.68 -11.83 -22.55
CA LEU A 276 29.15 -12.11 -23.92
C LEU A 276 29.55 -10.85 -24.70
N ARG A 277 29.00 -9.69 -24.34
CA ARG A 277 29.39 -8.41 -24.96
C ARG A 277 30.72 -7.89 -24.40
N GLN A 278 31.04 -8.26 -23.16
CA GLN A 278 32.35 -8.02 -22.55
C GLN A 278 33.41 -8.92 -23.20
N GLN A 279 33.15 -10.23 -23.37
CA GLN A 279 34.10 -11.13 -24.05
C GLN A 279 34.41 -10.76 -25.50
N ARG A 280 33.45 -10.23 -26.27
CA ARG A 280 33.74 -9.71 -27.62
C ARG A 280 34.59 -8.45 -27.59
N ARG A 281 34.39 -7.57 -26.60
CA ARG A 281 35.18 -6.35 -26.46
C ARG A 281 36.62 -6.65 -26.04
N ASP A 282 36.80 -7.63 -25.15
CA ASP A 282 38.11 -8.09 -24.70
C ASP A 282 38.86 -8.89 -25.79
N GLN A 283 38.14 -9.56 -26.71
CA GLN A 283 38.74 -10.21 -27.88
C GLN A 283 39.12 -9.22 -28.99
N ASP A 284 38.30 -8.20 -29.24
CA ASP A 284 38.61 -7.16 -30.24
C ASP A 284 39.80 -6.29 -29.78
N GLU A 285 39.96 -6.01 -28.48
CA GLU A 285 41.14 -5.31 -27.93
C GLU A 285 42.43 -6.15 -28.02
N GLN A 286 42.37 -7.48 -27.91
CA GLN A 286 43.54 -8.36 -28.06
C GLN A 286 44.00 -8.55 -29.52
N VAL A 287 43.10 -8.37 -30.49
CA VAL A 287 43.43 -8.46 -31.93
C VAL A 287 44.06 -7.16 -32.45
N GLU A 288 43.68 -6.00 -31.91
CA GLU A 288 44.34 -4.72 -32.21
C GLU A 288 45.76 -4.64 -31.64
N GLU A 289 46.04 -5.31 -30.51
CA GLU A 289 47.39 -5.33 -29.91
C GLU A 289 48.37 -6.28 -30.63
N GLN A 290 47.87 -7.31 -31.34
CA GLN A 290 48.71 -8.23 -32.13
C GLN A 290 48.94 -7.79 -33.59
N THR A 291 48.12 -6.88 -34.13
CA THR A 291 48.25 -6.42 -35.52
C THR A 291 49.16 -5.20 -35.70
N ASN A 292 49.65 -4.59 -34.62
CA ASN A 292 50.55 -3.43 -34.66
C ASN A 292 52.06 -3.79 -34.57
N GLY A 293 52.41 -5.08 -34.72
CA GLY A 293 53.78 -5.59 -34.57
C GLY A 293 54.65 -5.69 -35.83
N GLN A 294 54.18 -5.29 -37.01
CA GLN A 294 54.98 -5.35 -38.25
C GLN A 294 54.82 -4.10 -39.11
N GLN A 295 55.52 -3.03 -38.75
CA GLN A 295 55.88 -1.96 -39.68
C GLN A 295 57.29 -2.22 -40.23
N GLN A 296 57.38 -2.55 -41.52
CA GLN A 296 58.62 -2.50 -42.28
C GLN A 296 59.00 -1.04 -42.59
N PRO A 297 60.29 -0.68 -42.54
CA PRO A 297 60.74 0.69 -42.74
C PRO A 297 60.72 1.09 -44.23
N ARG A 298 60.20 2.29 -44.53
CA ARG A 298 60.36 2.96 -45.84
C ARG A 298 61.74 3.63 -45.92
N PRO A 299 62.38 3.66 -47.10
CA PRO A 299 63.71 4.23 -47.25
C PRO A 299 63.71 5.75 -47.24
N ALA A 300 64.81 6.30 -46.74
CA ALA A 300 65.09 7.72 -46.59
C ALA A 300 65.29 8.42 -47.94
N ALA A 301 64.80 9.67 -48.02
CA ALA A 301 65.24 10.66 -48.99
C ALA A 301 65.36 12.02 -48.30
N THR A 302 66.31 12.77 -48.79
CA THR A 302 67.14 13.76 -48.12
C THR A 302 66.53 15.16 -48.07
N GLU A 303 67.09 15.97 -47.18
CA GLU A 303 66.93 17.40 -46.94
C GLU A 303 66.53 18.28 -48.15
N SER A 304 65.66 19.25 -47.91
CA SER A 304 66.01 20.69 -47.89
C SER A 304 64.77 21.59 -48.02
N GLY A 305 64.79 22.73 -47.32
CA GLY A 305 64.10 23.93 -47.79
C GLY A 305 63.00 24.53 -46.91
N ALA A 306 63.39 25.51 -46.09
CA ALA A 306 62.73 26.81 -45.89
C ALA A 306 61.36 26.91 -45.17
N GLN A 307 61.44 27.49 -43.97
CA GLN A 307 60.49 28.39 -43.29
C GLN A 307 60.06 29.61 -44.16
N PRO A 308 59.23 30.57 -43.69
CA PRO A 308 58.08 30.55 -42.74
C PRO A 308 56.91 31.48 -43.21
N GLN A 309 55.79 31.52 -42.45
CA GLN A 309 54.96 32.71 -42.06
C GLN A 309 53.47 32.35 -41.92
N GLN A 310 52.89 32.59 -40.73
CA GLN A 310 51.84 33.60 -40.45
C GLN A 310 50.61 33.44 -41.35
N ASP A 311 49.37 33.29 -40.85
CA ASP A 311 48.75 34.22 -39.94
C ASP A 311 47.34 33.74 -39.51
N GLN A 312 46.91 34.30 -38.37
CA GLN A 312 45.53 34.67 -37.99
C GLN A 312 44.43 33.62 -37.77
N GLN A 313 44.01 33.61 -36.50
CA GLN A 313 42.67 33.27 -36.04
C GLN A 313 41.59 34.10 -36.76
N ARG A 314 40.49 33.45 -37.19
CA ARG A 314 39.14 33.98 -36.95
C ARG A 314 38.03 32.94 -37.10
N THR A 315 37.12 33.07 -36.15
CA THR A 315 35.84 32.42 -35.87
C THR A 315 34.78 32.57 -36.97
N TYR A 316 33.68 31.80 -36.80
CA TYR A 316 32.26 32.00 -37.16
C TYR A 316 31.71 30.77 -37.90
N ARG A 317 30.96 29.85 -37.27
CA ARG A 317 29.52 29.94 -36.91
C ARG A 317 28.63 30.17 -38.14
N SER A 318 27.91 29.13 -38.60
CA SER A 318 26.43 29.06 -38.59
C SER A 318 25.85 28.05 -39.59
N ASN A 319 24.77 27.41 -39.11
CA ASN A 319 23.68 26.70 -39.79
C ASN A 319 23.37 27.08 -41.25
N GLU A 320 22.89 26.07 -41.98
CA GLU A 320 21.70 25.99 -42.85
C GLU A 320 21.95 24.81 -43.83
N ARG A 321 21.01 24.08 -44.45
CA ARG A 321 19.57 23.83 -44.36
C ARG A 321 19.33 22.78 -45.47
N ASN A 322 18.30 21.94 -45.31
CA ASN A 322 17.58 21.11 -46.29
C ASN A 322 18.16 20.90 -47.70
N GLN A 323 18.05 19.67 -48.21
CA GLN A 323 17.08 19.35 -49.30
C GLN A 323 17.13 17.90 -49.82
N PHE A 324 15.93 17.43 -50.22
CA PHE A 324 15.59 16.43 -51.26
C PHE A 324 16.11 14.97 -51.10
N GLY A 325 15.36 13.91 -51.43
CA GLY A 325 14.03 13.78 -52.02
C GLY A 325 13.86 12.37 -52.64
N GLY A 326 12.61 11.89 -52.68
CA GLY A 326 12.09 10.91 -53.65
C GLY A 326 12.32 9.41 -53.36
N ASN A 327 11.53 8.47 -53.86
CA ASN A 327 10.24 8.49 -54.56
C ASN A 327 9.80 7.02 -54.80
N ARG A 328 8.48 6.74 -54.79
CA ARG A 328 7.73 5.70 -55.56
C ARG A 328 8.05 4.21 -55.28
N SER A 329 7.18 3.21 -55.44
CA SER A 329 5.78 2.98 -55.90
C SER A 329 5.55 1.45 -55.70
N ASN A 330 4.39 0.84 -55.49
CA ASN A 330 3.23 0.65 -56.38
C ASN A 330 2.21 -0.22 -55.60
N GLU A 331 0.92 0.15 -55.51
CA GLU A 331 -0.24 -0.39 -56.29
C GLU A 331 -0.69 -1.81 -55.88
N ARG A 332 -1.98 -2.23 -55.89
CA ARG A 332 -3.33 -1.64 -56.06
C ARG A 332 -4.32 -2.83 -56.07
N ASN A 333 -5.53 -2.66 -55.51
CA ASN A 333 -6.86 -3.14 -55.97
C ASN A 333 -7.83 -3.03 -54.77
N GLN A 334 -8.73 -2.03 -54.70
CA GLN A 334 -9.97 -1.78 -55.46
C GLN A 334 -11.00 -2.91 -55.42
N PHE A 335 -12.11 -2.64 -54.71
CA PHE A 335 -13.54 -2.72 -55.08
C PHE A 335 -14.32 -2.59 -53.74
N GLY A 336 -15.32 -1.74 -53.51
CA GLY A 336 -16.06 -0.78 -54.33
C GLY A 336 -17.52 -0.75 -53.84
N GLY A 337 -17.97 0.39 -53.29
CA GLY A 337 -19.38 0.86 -53.17
C GLY A 337 -20.31 0.13 -52.18
N ASN A 338 -21.36 0.72 -51.61
CA ASN A 338 -21.96 2.05 -51.80
C ASN A 338 -23.02 2.30 -50.68
N ARG A 339 -23.08 3.56 -50.18
CA ARG A 339 -24.24 4.45 -49.88
C ARG A 339 -25.54 3.85 -49.30
N SER A 340 -26.24 4.47 -48.34
CA SER A 340 -26.78 5.85 -48.26
C SER A 340 -27.23 6.15 -46.81
N ASN A 341 -27.06 7.33 -46.19
CA ASN A 341 -27.58 8.71 -46.44
C ASN A 341 -28.99 8.96 -45.86
N GLU A 342 -29.07 9.80 -44.81
CA GLU A 342 -30.17 10.70 -44.34
C GLU A 342 -29.72 11.21 -42.94
N ARG A 343 -29.35 12.46 -42.65
CA ARG A 343 -29.95 13.80 -42.83
C ARG A 343 -31.32 13.95 -42.14
N ASN A 344 -31.34 14.62 -40.98
CA ASN A 344 -32.30 15.69 -40.76
C ASN A 344 -31.82 16.75 -39.77
N GLN A 345 -32.03 18.00 -40.19
CA GLN A 345 -31.89 19.24 -39.45
C GLN A 345 -33.21 19.52 -38.74
N PHE A 346 -33.20 20.21 -37.60
CA PHE A 346 -34.26 21.16 -37.27
C PHE A 346 -33.72 22.28 -36.37
N SER A 347 -34.07 23.51 -36.75
CA SER A 347 -33.74 24.79 -36.13
C SER A 347 -35.00 25.49 -35.61
N GLY A 348 -34.85 26.35 -34.61
CA GLY A 348 -35.83 27.37 -34.17
C GLY A 348 -36.44 27.06 -32.80
N ASN A 349 -36.69 27.98 -31.88
CA ASN A 349 -36.67 29.44 -31.94
C ASN A 349 -36.65 30.03 -30.51
N ARG A 350 -36.44 31.35 -30.45
CA ARG A 350 -36.23 32.29 -29.32
C ARG A 350 -37.28 32.33 -28.18
N SER A 351 -36.80 32.69 -26.98
CA SER A 351 -37.27 33.80 -26.11
C SER A 351 -36.45 33.77 -24.79
N ASN A 352 -35.51 34.67 -24.52
CA ASN A 352 -35.67 36.03 -23.99
C ASN A 352 -36.70 36.13 -22.85
N GLU A 353 -36.23 36.00 -21.60
CA GLU A 353 -36.83 36.71 -20.46
C GLU A 353 -35.76 37.05 -19.43
N ARG A 354 -35.66 38.37 -19.19
CA ARG A 354 -34.78 39.07 -18.27
C ARG A 354 -35.71 39.76 -17.28
N SER A 355 -35.74 39.30 -16.04
CA SER A 355 -36.22 40.06 -14.88
C SER A 355 -35.07 40.03 -13.86
N GLN A 356 -34.35 41.13 -13.64
CA GLN A 356 -34.73 42.21 -12.74
C GLN A 356 -35.25 41.69 -11.39
N PHE A 357 -34.33 41.45 -10.46
CA PHE A 357 -34.57 41.69 -9.05
C PHE A 357 -33.45 42.59 -8.49
N SER A 358 -33.88 43.81 -8.19
CA SER A 358 -33.17 44.86 -7.47
C SER A 358 -33.39 44.73 -5.96
N GLY A 359 -32.40 45.16 -5.19
CA GLY A 359 -32.51 45.45 -3.74
C GLY A 359 -32.29 44.24 -2.85
N THR A 360 -31.51 44.26 -1.77
CA THR A 360 -31.05 45.41 -0.97
C THR A 360 -29.77 45.00 -0.23
N ARG A 361 -28.74 45.84 -0.29
CA ARG A 361 -27.60 45.81 0.62
C ARG A 361 -28.09 46.26 2.00
N GLY A 362 -28.08 45.36 2.98
CA GLY A 362 -28.19 45.67 4.39
C GLY A 362 -26.81 45.53 5.03
N ASN A 363 -26.20 46.67 5.31
CA ASN A 363 -24.92 46.82 5.99
C ASN A 363 -25.24 47.04 7.46
N GLU A 364 -25.03 46.05 8.34
CA GLU A 364 -25.02 46.29 9.79
C GLU A 364 -23.72 45.80 10.41
N ARG A 365 -22.92 46.81 10.74
CA ARG A 365 -21.70 46.78 11.51
C ARG A 365 -22.10 47.30 12.89
N SER A 366 -22.22 46.43 13.89
CA SER A 366 -22.35 46.86 15.29
C SER A 366 -21.08 46.49 16.05
N GLN A 367 -20.31 47.53 16.37
CA GLN A 367 -19.31 47.54 17.43
C GLN A 367 -19.99 47.53 18.80
N PHE A 368 -19.49 46.71 19.72
CA PHE A 368 -19.43 46.88 21.18
C PHE A 368 -18.32 45.87 21.60
N GLY A 369 -17.16 46.20 22.19
CA GLY A 369 -16.88 47.10 23.33
C GLY A 369 -17.58 46.54 24.57
N GLY A 370 -16.98 46.03 25.64
CA GLY A 370 -15.63 45.94 26.20
C GLY A 370 -15.78 45.50 27.68
N ASN A 371 -14.66 45.30 28.39
CA ASN A 371 -14.46 44.94 29.81
C ASN A 371 -14.47 43.43 30.16
N ARG A 372 -13.37 42.81 30.64
CA ARG A 372 -12.46 42.99 31.82
C ARG A 372 -13.08 42.63 33.18
N SER A 373 -12.58 41.53 33.75
CA SER A 373 -12.11 41.29 35.14
C SER A 373 -12.16 39.77 35.41
N THR A 374 -11.05 39.04 35.52
CA THR A 374 -10.17 38.87 36.70
C THR A 374 -10.94 38.64 38.01
N GLN A 375 -10.99 37.38 38.47
CA GLN A 375 -10.65 36.96 39.85
C GLN A 375 -10.85 35.44 40.02
N ASP A 376 -9.73 34.78 40.32
CA ASP A 376 -9.53 33.87 41.45
C ASP A 376 -10.76 33.21 42.09
N ASN A 377 -10.78 31.87 42.11
CA ASN A 377 -10.90 31.19 43.40
C ASN A 377 -10.40 29.75 43.37
N GLU A 378 -9.54 29.50 44.34
CA GLU A 378 -8.89 28.26 44.74
C GLU A 378 -9.63 27.72 45.99
N PHE A 379 -9.41 26.44 46.32
CA PHE A 379 -9.80 25.72 47.56
C PHE A 379 -11.20 25.09 47.72
N ALA A 380 -11.23 23.75 47.75
CA ALA A 380 -11.39 22.88 48.96
C ALA A 380 -11.84 21.46 48.50
N LYS A 381 -11.02 20.40 48.61
CA LYS A 381 -10.83 19.51 49.78
C LYS A 381 -12.14 19.07 50.46
N ASP A 382 -12.53 17.81 50.25
CA ASP A 382 -12.87 16.84 51.32
C ASP A 382 -12.95 15.41 50.72
N SER A 383 -12.16 14.43 51.15
CA SER A 383 -12.15 13.67 52.42
C SER A 383 -13.17 12.52 52.45
N TYR A 384 -12.64 11.28 52.43
CA TYR A 384 -13.31 9.96 52.54
C TYR A 384 -14.29 9.81 53.72
N PRO A 385 -15.06 8.70 53.73
CA PRO A 385 -14.76 7.70 54.77
C PRO A 385 -14.64 6.25 54.27
N LYS A 386 -13.86 5.51 55.06
CA LYS A 386 -13.48 4.09 54.97
C LYS A 386 -14.49 3.16 55.68
N LYS A 387 -14.47 1.91 55.21
CA LYS A 387 -14.67 0.62 55.91
C LYS A 387 -16.09 0.17 56.32
N ARG A 388 -16.41 -1.07 55.92
CA ARG A 388 -16.62 -2.19 56.86
C ARG A 388 -16.30 -3.54 56.19
N ASP A 389 -15.52 -4.33 56.93
CA ASP A 389 -15.14 -5.72 56.72
C ASP A 389 -16.29 -6.67 57.14
N GLU A 390 -16.22 -7.96 56.73
CA GLU A 390 -16.84 -9.22 57.28
C GLU A 390 -17.50 -10.12 56.19
N PRO A 391 -17.55 -11.47 56.34
CA PRO A 391 -16.43 -12.37 56.08
C PRO A 391 -16.76 -13.55 55.12
N PHE A 392 -15.71 -14.31 54.86
CA PHE A 392 -15.63 -15.57 54.11
C PHE A 392 -16.58 -16.66 54.65
N VAL A 393 -17.39 -17.30 53.79
CA VAL A 393 -18.11 -18.54 54.12
C VAL A 393 -17.69 -19.65 53.16
N GLN A 394 -16.99 -20.64 53.70
CA GLN A 394 -16.78 -21.96 53.11
C GLN A 394 -18.12 -22.70 52.98
N ARG A 395 -18.42 -23.26 51.81
CA ARG A 395 -19.36 -24.38 51.68
C ARG A 395 -18.62 -25.65 51.35
N LYS A 396 -18.72 -26.60 52.29
CA LYS A 396 -18.26 -27.99 52.20
C LYS A 396 -19.08 -28.77 51.16
N SER A 397 -18.36 -29.69 50.54
CA SER A 397 -18.74 -30.99 49.98
C SER A 397 -20.17 -31.50 50.24
N SER A 398 -20.85 -31.87 49.15
CA SER A 398 -21.77 -33.01 49.13
C SER A 398 -21.52 -33.81 47.87
N GLY A 399 -20.89 -34.97 48.03
CA GLY A 399 -20.77 -35.96 46.97
C GLY A 399 -22.08 -36.69 46.73
N ILE A 400 -22.38 -36.99 45.48
CA ILE A 400 -23.20 -38.14 45.10
C ILE A 400 -22.43 -38.90 44.03
N LYS A 401 -22.03 -40.11 44.42
CA LYS A 401 -21.47 -41.14 43.55
C LYS A 401 -22.58 -41.76 42.69
N LYS A 402 -22.11 -42.39 41.61
CA LYS A 402 -22.55 -43.67 41.00
C LYS A 402 -23.25 -43.58 39.62
N THR A 403 -22.43 -43.97 38.63
CA THR A 403 -22.65 -45.06 37.64
C THR A 403 -23.71 -44.86 36.54
N PHE A 404 -23.63 -45.40 35.31
CA PHE A 404 -22.93 -46.58 34.77
C PHE A 404 -22.82 -46.44 33.23
N LYS A 405 -21.65 -46.81 32.71
CA LYS A 405 -21.28 -47.46 31.42
C LYS A 405 -22.38 -47.84 30.40
N LYS A 406 -22.04 -47.70 29.10
CA LYS A 406 -22.18 -48.62 27.93
C LYS A 406 -22.40 -47.79 26.65
N PHE A 407 -21.77 -48.00 25.50
CA PHE A 407 -20.80 -48.97 24.98
C PHE A 407 -20.02 -48.27 23.86
#